data_AF-A0A3E0MNP1-F1
#
_entry.id   AF-A0A3E0MNP1-F1
#
_cell.length_a   1.000
_cell.length_b   1.000
_cell.length_c   1.000
_cell.angle_alpha   90.00
_cell.angle_beta   90.00
_cell.angle_gamma   90.00
#
_symmetry.space_group_name_H-M   'P 1'
#
loop_
_entity.id
_entity.type
_entity.pdbx_description
1 polymer ?
#
loop_
_entity_poly.entity_id
_entity_poly.type
_entity_poly.pdbx_seq_one_letter_code
_entity_poly.pdbx_strand_id
1 'polypeptide(L)'
;MAQDDSRYTKPEMRERIKDRIMAGSKGGKPGQWSARKAQMLAKAYKEKGGGYKGGKSKKQKDLKRWGKEKWMTRKEYEKKKDD
;
A
#
# COMPACT_ATOMS: atom_id res chain seq x y z
N MET A 1 -11.19 9.49 -15.29
CA MET A 1 -11.74 8.67 -14.18
C MET A 1 -11.54 9.45 -12.89
N ALA A 2 -12.60 10.00 -12.31
CA ALA A 2 -12.52 10.62 -10.99
C ALA A 2 -12.13 9.54 -9.97
N GLN A 3 -11.07 9.77 -9.18
CA GLN A 3 -10.72 8.82 -8.12
C GLN A 3 -11.80 8.90 -7.06
N ASP A 4 -12.33 7.76 -6.63
CA ASP A 4 -13.25 7.70 -5.50
C ASP A 4 -12.48 8.00 -4.21
N ASP A 5 -12.41 9.29 -3.89
CA ASP A 5 -11.71 9.86 -2.74
C ASP A 5 -12.46 9.66 -1.42
N SER A 6 -13.70 9.16 -1.50
CA SER A 6 -14.56 8.84 -0.36
C SER A 6 -13.96 7.80 0.59
N ARG A 7 -12.95 7.04 0.12
CA ARG A 7 -12.25 6.00 0.88
C ARG A 7 -11.08 6.52 1.70
N TYR A 8 -10.65 7.76 1.54
CA TYR A 8 -9.51 8.33 2.24
C TYR A 8 -9.98 9.32 3.31
N THR A 9 -9.31 9.33 4.47
CA THR A 9 -9.65 10.27 5.55
C THR A 9 -9.33 11.71 5.16
N LYS A 10 -8.30 11.93 4.35
CA LYS A 10 -7.80 13.26 3.93
C LYS A 10 -7.46 13.25 2.42
N PRO A 11 -8.45 13.23 1.52
CA PRO A 11 -8.22 13.06 0.09
C PRO A 11 -7.38 14.19 -0.54
N GLU A 12 -7.68 15.45 -0.22
CA GLU A 12 -6.92 16.60 -0.71
C GLU A 12 -5.43 16.55 -0.29
N MET A 13 -5.16 16.07 0.93
CA MET A 13 -3.79 15.89 1.40
C MET A 13 -3.06 14.81 0.58
N ARG A 14 -3.75 13.72 0.24
CA ARG A 14 -3.21 12.64 -0.60
C ARG A 14 -2.86 13.16 -1.99
N GLU A 15 -3.74 13.94 -2.61
CA GLU A 15 -3.50 14.54 -3.93
C GLU A 15 -2.28 15.46 -3.91
N ARG A 16 -2.19 16.38 -2.93
CA ARG A 16 -1.01 17.26 -2.77
C ARG A 16 0.30 16.49 -2.58
N ILE A 17 0.28 15.29 -1.97
CA ILE A 17 1.47 14.45 -1.84
C ILE A 17 1.76 13.72 -3.16
N LYS A 18 0.72 13.23 -3.83
CA LYS A 18 0.81 12.56 -5.13
C LYS A 18 1.45 13.47 -6.17
N ASP A 19 1.00 14.71 -6.29
CA ASP A 19 1.52 15.65 -7.28
C ASP A 19 3.00 15.98 -7.04
N ARG A 20 3.38 16.18 -5.77
CA ARG A 20 4.78 16.35 -5.38
C ARG A 20 5.65 15.15 -5.75
N ILE A 21 5.15 13.92 -5.54
CA ILE A 21 5.86 12.69 -5.89
C ILE A 21 5.92 12.47 -7.41
N MET A 22 4.85 12.82 -8.13
CA MET A 22 4.83 12.75 -9.60
C MET A 22 5.84 13.71 -10.21
N ALA A 23 5.92 14.94 -9.72
CA ALA A 23 6.89 15.94 -10.18
C ALA A 23 8.35 15.52 -9.91
N GLY A 24 8.60 14.74 -8.85
CA GLY A 24 9.93 14.25 -8.53
C GLY A 24 10.46 13.17 -9.48
N SER A 25 11.79 13.10 -9.59
CA SER A 25 12.52 12.02 -10.27
C SER A 25 12.75 10.77 -9.38
N LYS A 26 12.35 10.83 -8.10
CA LYS A 26 12.46 9.69 -7.19
C LYS A 26 11.41 8.64 -7.55
N GLY A 27 11.85 7.39 -7.65
CA GLY A 27 10.99 6.25 -7.94
C GLY A 27 10.54 6.15 -9.40
N GLY A 28 11.14 6.88 -10.34
CA GLY A 28 10.85 6.80 -11.77
C GLY A 28 10.99 8.15 -12.45
N LYS A 29 10.72 8.20 -13.76
CA LYS A 29 10.78 9.48 -14.50
C LYS A 29 9.79 10.51 -13.93
N PRO A 30 10.15 11.80 -13.89
CA PRO A 30 9.21 12.88 -13.58
C PRO A 30 7.94 12.80 -14.44
N GLY A 31 6.79 13.11 -13.86
CA GLY A 31 5.47 13.07 -14.51
C GLY A 31 4.87 11.66 -14.69
N GLN A 32 5.65 10.59 -14.52
CA GLN A 32 5.18 9.22 -14.67
C GLN A 32 4.77 8.61 -13.32
N TRP A 33 3.73 7.76 -13.35
CA TRP A 33 3.31 6.96 -12.21
C TRP A 33 3.99 5.59 -12.23
N SER A 34 4.56 5.18 -11.09
CA SER A 34 5.29 3.91 -10.95
C SER A 34 4.91 3.21 -9.65
N ALA A 35 5.22 1.91 -9.56
CA ALA A 35 5.05 1.13 -8.33
C ALA A 35 5.81 1.75 -7.14
N ARG A 36 7.03 2.25 -7.37
CA ARG A 36 7.85 2.86 -6.32
C ARG A 36 7.26 4.20 -5.85
N LYS A 37 6.71 5.01 -6.75
CA LYS A 37 6.00 6.25 -6.41
C LYS A 37 4.73 5.98 -5.62
N ALA A 38 3.98 4.93 -5.96
CA ALA A 38 2.81 4.51 -5.19
C ALA A 38 3.17 4.10 -3.75
N GLN A 39 4.26 3.35 -3.57
CA GLN A 39 4.78 3.01 -2.24
C GLN A 39 5.15 4.26 -1.43
N MET A 40 5.83 5.22 -2.06
CA MET A 40 6.18 6.49 -1.41
C MET A 40 4.97 7.32 -1.02
N LEU A 41 3.96 7.40 -1.89
CA LEU A 41 2.70 8.08 -1.58
C LEU A 41 2.03 7.44 -0.37
N ALA A 42 1.93 6.11 -0.34
CA ALA A 42 1.31 5.40 0.77
C ALA A 42 2.03 5.66 2.11
N LYS A 43 3.37 5.64 2.10
CA LYS A 43 4.19 5.94 3.28
C LYS A 43 3.99 7.38 3.74
N ALA A 44 4.19 8.36 2.85
CA ALA A 44 4.08 9.77 3.18
C ALA A 44 2.67 10.18 3.62
N TYR A 45 1.64 9.59 2.99
CA TYR A 45 0.25 9.82 3.38
C TYR A 45 -0.02 9.30 4.79
N LYS A 46 0.46 8.10 5.13
CA LYS A 46 0.37 7.54 6.48
C LYS A 46 1.12 8.39 7.50
N GLU A 47 2.34 8.84 7.18
CA GLU A 47 3.17 9.69 8.05
C GLU A 47 2.51 11.03 8.34
N LYS A 48 1.77 11.62 7.39
CA LYS A 48 0.99 12.85 7.60
C LYS A 48 -0.37 12.64 8.27
N GLY A 49 -0.59 11.46 8.86
CA GLY A 49 -1.85 11.13 9.55
C GLY A 49 -3.02 10.92 8.59
N GLY A 50 -2.74 10.57 7.34
CA GLY A 50 -3.70 10.10 6.37
C GLY A 50 -4.01 8.62 6.57
N GLY A 51 -5.26 8.24 6.37
CA GLY A 51 -5.74 6.88 6.52
C GLY A 51 -6.87 6.55 5.55
N TYR A 52 -7.48 5.40 5.76
CA TYR A 52 -8.65 4.94 5.00
C TYR A 52 -9.89 5.10 5.85
N LYS A 53 -10.99 5.52 5.22
CA LYS A 53 -12.33 5.56 5.81
C LYS A 53 -12.95 4.15 5.74
N GLY A 54 -13.74 3.83 6.76
CA GLY A 54 -14.44 2.55 6.86
C GLY A 54 -13.60 1.44 7.51
N GLY A 55 -14.29 0.54 8.20
CA GLY A 55 -13.69 -0.67 8.77
C GLY A 55 -13.42 -1.73 7.71
N LYS A 56 -12.74 -2.82 8.11
CA LYS A 56 -12.57 -3.99 7.25
C LYS A 56 -13.94 -4.58 6.89
N SER A 57 -14.21 -4.74 5.60
CA SER A 57 -15.39 -5.46 5.11
C SER A 57 -15.36 -6.93 5.53
N LYS A 58 -16.50 -7.63 5.44
CA LYS A 58 -16.60 -9.07 5.77
C LYS A 58 -15.54 -9.90 5.01
N LYS A 59 -15.44 -9.69 3.69
CA LYS A 59 -14.41 -10.32 2.84
C LYS A 59 -12.98 -10.01 3.28
N GLN A 60 -12.70 -8.78 3.73
CA GLN A 60 -11.37 -8.41 4.25
C GLN A 60 -11.06 -9.05 5.61
N LYS A 61 -12.08 -9.34 6.42
CA LYS A 61 -11.93 -10.06 7.70
C LYS A 61 -11.62 -11.53 7.46
N ASP A 62 -12.22 -12.16 6.45
CA ASP A 62 -11.97 -13.56 6.10
C ASP A 62 -10.51 -13.80 5.69
N LEU A 63 -9.87 -12.81 5.04
CA LEU A 63 -8.45 -12.82 4.69
C LEU A 63 -7.49 -12.74 5.89
N LYS A 64 -7.99 -12.46 7.11
CA LYS A 64 -7.15 -12.39 8.32
C LYS A 64 -6.51 -13.75 8.65
N ARG A 65 -7.12 -14.87 8.25
CA ARG A 65 -6.55 -16.21 8.42
C ARG A 65 -5.26 -16.37 7.62
N TRP A 66 -5.31 -16.07 6.33
CA TRP A 66 -4.16 -16.12 5.42
C TRP A 66 -3.01 -15.22 5.87
N GLY A 67 -3.31 -14.02 6.37
CA GLY A 67 -2.29 -13.11 6.89
C GLY A 67 -1.60 -13.56 8.19
N LYS A 68 -2.15 -14.54 8.92
CA LYS A 68 -1.55 -15.10 10.14
C LYS A 68 -0.66 -16.32 9.87
N GLU A 69 -0.80 -16.94 8.70
CA GLU A 69 0.01 -18.09 8.35
C GLU A 69 1.48 -17.67 8.15
N LYS A 70 2.40 -18.50 8.65
CA LYS A 70 3.84 -18.32 8.41
C LYS A 70 4.16 -18.85 7.02
N TRP A 71 3.97 -18.00 6.02
CA TRP A 71 4.39 -18.28 4.65
C TRP A 71 5.91 -18.37 4.63
N MET A 72 6.42 -19.56 4.30
CA MET A 72 7.85 -19.82 4.12
C MET A 72 8.13 -20.09 2.65
N THR A 73 9.39 -19.91 2.24
CA THR A 73 9.81 -20.34 0.91
C THR A 73 9.89 -21.85 0.83
N ARG A 74 9.78 -22.39 -0.40
CA ARG A 74 9.88 -23.84 -0.64
C ARG A 74 11.12 -24.47 0.00
N LYS A 75 12.27 -23.79 -0.11
CA LYS A 75 13.55 -24.25 0.45
C LYS A 75 13.54 -24.33 1.97
N GLU A 76 12.91 -23.35 2.63
CA GLU A 76 12.76 -23.36 4.10
C GLU A 76 11.81 -24.46 4.57
N TYR A 77 10.79 -24.79 3.77
CA TYR A 77 9.89 -25.90 4.05
C TYR A 77 10.57 -27.25 3.87
N GLU A 78 11.35 -27.43 2.81
CA GLU A 78 12.13 -28.64 2.54
C GLU A 78 13.17 -28.87 3.65
N LYS A 79 13.95 -27.86 4.02
CA LYS A 79 14.95 -27.96 5.09
C LYS A 79 14.39 -28.39 6.45
N LYS A 80 13.14 -27.98 6.77
CA LYS A 80 12.48 -28.32 8.04
C LYS A 80 11.87 -29.74 8.06
N LYS A 81 11.86 -30.43 6.91
CA LYS A 81 11.36 -31.80 6.78
C LYS A 81 12.49 -32.83 6.93
N ASP A 82 13.72 -32.40 6.70
CA ASP A 82 14.94 -33.23 6.79
C ASP A 82 15.62 -33.17 8.19
N ASP A 83 15.13 -32.32 9.11
CA ASP A 83 15.42 -32.29 10.56
C ASP A 83 14.33 -33.04 11.36
#